data_AF-A0A060QBH8-F1
#
_entry.id   AF-A0A060QBH8-F1
#
_cell.length_a   1.000
_cell.length_b   1.000
_cell.length_c   1.000
_cell.angle_alpha   90.00
_cell.angle_beta   90.00
_cell.angle_gamma   90.00
#
_symmetry.space_group_name_H-M   'P 1'
#
loop_
_entity.id
_entity.type
_entity.pdbx_description
1 polymer ?
#
loop_
_entity_poly.entity_id
_entity_poly.type
_entity_poly.pdbx_seq_one_letter_code
_entity_poly.pdbx_strand_id
1 'polypeptide(L)'
;MGPQGVAGFFELDMHKPETPYLSYLGLVPGAQGKGLGRKLLAAAISHGWRKVTRVMRVNTCTADHPNALPTYKAAGFVPIMVEEEHWAVPDDLGLTLPAHLLRP
;
A
#
# COMPACT_ATOMS: atom_id res chain seq x y z
N MET A 1 -1.24 18.92 -3.27
CA MET A 1 -0.56 18.52 -2.02
C MET A 1 -1.62 18.45 -0.94
N GLY A 2 -1.44 17.58 0.06
CA GLY A 2 -2.32 17.55 1.24
C GLY A 2 -2.19 18.82 2.08
N PRO A 3 -2.96 18.96 3.16
CA PRO A 3 -2.82 20.07 4.09
C PRO A 3 -1.35 20.16 4.54
N GLN A 4 -0.79 21.37 4.50
CA GLN A 4 0.61 21.67 4.85
C GLN A 4 1.71 21.06 3.97
N GLY A 5 1.39 20.59 2.76
CA GLY A 5 2.41 20.11 1.83
C GLY A 5 2.79 18.64 1.96
N VAL A 6 2.03 17.87 2.74
CA VAL A 6 2.18 16.42 2.83
C VAL A 6 1.85 15.77 1.47
N ALA A 7 2.73 14.88 1.00
CA ALA A 7 2.56 14.16 -0.26
C ALA A 7 1.95 12.75 -0.08
N GLY A 8 1.98 12.21 1.13
CA GLY A 8 1.51 10.87 1.45
C GLY A 8 2.01 10.41 2.81
N PHE A 9 1.75 9.16 3.15
CA PHE A 9 2.19 8.53 4.38
C PHE A 9 2.34 7.02 4.21
N PHE A 10 3.00 6.38 5.17
CA PHE A 10 2.96 4.94 5.36
C PHE A 10 2.73 4.62 6.84
N GLU A 11 2.22 3.44 7.11
CA GLU A 11 2.05 2.90 8.45
C GLU A 11 2.67 1.51 8.54
N LEU A 12 3.41 1.26 9.61
CA LEU A 12 4.06 -0.02 9.89
C LEU A 12 3.52 -0.59 11.20
N ASP A 13 2.99 -1.81 11.15
CA ASP A 13 2.82 -2.63 12.35
C ASP A 13 4.15 -3.30 12.68
N MET A 14 4.70 -2.89 13.83
CA MET A 14 5.98 -3.34 14.36
C MET A 14 5.81 -4.26 15.59
N HIS A 15 4.61 -4.77 15.86
CA HIS A 15 4.34 -5.64 17.00
C HIS A 15 5.19 -6.91 16.99
N LYS A 16 5.52 -7.44 15.80
CA LYS A 16 6.51 -8.50 15.57
C LYS A 16 7.72 -7.93 14.81
N PRO A 17 8.76 -7.45 15.51
CA PRO A 17 9.90 -6.75 14.88
C PRO A 17 10.69 -7.58 13.86
N GLU A 18 10.65 -8.89 13.96
CA GLU A 18 11.25 -9.84 13.03
C GLU A 18 10.45 -9.98 11.73
N THR A 19 9.15 -9.69 11.78
CA THR A 19 8.23 -9.73 10.63
C THR A 19 7.32 -8.50 10.52
N PRO A 20 7.89 -7.28 10.40
CA PRO A 20 7.11 -6.06 10.32
C PRO A 20 6.14 -6.07 9.14
N TYR A 21 4.99 -5.42 9.31
CA TYR A 21 3.92 -5.40 8.33
C TYR A 21 3.65 -3.97 7.87
N LEU A 22 3.72 -3.74 6.55
CA LEU A 22 3.34 -2.47 5.93
C LEU A 22 1.82 -2.44 5.80
N SER A 23 1.18 -1.83 6.79
CA SER A 23 -0.29 -1.77 6.90
C SER A 23 -0.89 -0.82 5.87
N TYR A 24 -0.28 0.36 5.68
CA TYR A 24 -0.78 1.36 4.74
C TYR A 24 0.39 2.03 4.01
N LEU A 25 0.19 2.34 2.73
CA LEU A 25 1.07 3.16 1.93
C LEU A 25 0.25 3.95 0.91
N GLY A 26 0.23 5.27 1.04
CA GLY A 26 -0.66 6.11 0.24
C GLY A 26 -0.05 7.45 -0.13
N LEU A 27 -0.41 7.94 -1.31
CA LEU A 27 -0.10 9.30 -1.76
C LEU A 27 -1.40 10.08 -1.95
N VAL A 28 -1.36 11.37 -1.62
CA VAL A 28 -2.45 12.28 -1.98
C VAL A 28 -2.57 12.36 -3.51
N PRO A 29 -3.77 12.57 -4.08
CA PRO A 29 -3.98 12.55 -5.53
C PRO A 29 -3.00 13.44 -6.32
N GLY A 30 -2.76 14.67 -5.86
CA GLY A 30 -1.84 15.61 -6.53
C GLY A 30 -0.34 15.23 -6.48
N ALA A 31 0.03 14.17 -5.76
CA ALA A 31 1.38 13.62 -5.67
C ALA A 31 1.57 12.34 -6.50
N GLN A 32 0.49 11.75 -7.02
CA GLN A 32 0.53 10.55 -7.85
C GLN A 32 1.14 10.85 -9.23
N GLY A 33 1.63 9.81 -9.91
CA GLY A 33 2.26 9.92 -11.24
C GLY A 33 3.66 10.55 -11.28
N LYS A 34 4.20 11.02 -10.14
CA LYS A 34 5.50 11.74 -10.06
C LYS A 34 6.67 10.87 -9.59
N GLY A 35 6.51 9.55 -9.58
CA GLY A 35 7.53 8.60 -9.06
C GLY A 35 7.71 8.61 -7.54
N LEU A 36 6.91 9.38 -6.79
CA LEU A 36 7.02 9.50 -5.34
C LEU A 36 6.66 8.21 -4.59
N GLY A 37 5.83 7.34 -5.17
CA GLY A 37 5.40 6.10 -4.52
C GLY A 37 6.57 5.14 -4.26
N ARG A 38 7.50 5.04 -5.23
CA ARG A 38 8.72 4.23 -5.07
C ARG A 38 9.62 4.79 -3.96
N LYS A 39 9.76 6.11 -3.89
CA LYS A 39 10.55 6.78 -2.84
C LYS A 39 9.91 6.57 -1.46
N LEU A 40 8.59 6.66 -1.37
CA LEU A 40 7.84 6.44 -0.13
C LEU A 40 7.96 4.98 0.33
N LEU A 41 7.85 4.01 -0.59
CA LEU A 41 8.05 2.60 -0.27
C LEU A 41 9.49 2.33 0.20
N ALA A 42 10.50 2.89 -0.45
CA ALA A 42 11.89 2.77 -0.01
C ALA A 42 12.09 3.33 1.41
N ALA A 43 11.44 4.45 1.75
CA ALA A 43 11.45 5.02 3.10
C ALA A 43 10.77 4.10 4.12
N ALA A 44 9.61 3.52 3.77
CA ALA A 44 8.91 2.56 4.63
C ALA A 44 9.75 1.31 4.92
N ILE A 45 10.37 0.73 3.89
CA ILE A 45 11.29 -0.41 4.02
C ILE A 45 12.46 -0.02 4.92
N SER A 46 13.10 1.12 4.67
CA SER A 46 14.25 1.59 5.47
C SER A 46 13.87 1.79 6.94
N HIS A 47 12.65 2.23 7.23
CA HIS A 47 12.19 2.43 8.60
C HIS A 47 11.85 1.11 9.33
N GLY A 48 11.19 0.17 8.63
CA GLY A 48 10.79 -1.10 9.21
C GLY A 48 11.89 -2.17 9.23
N TRP A 49 12.89 -2.08 8.35
CA TRP A 49 13.96 -3.07 8.24
C TRP A 49 15.08 -2.83 9.27
N ARG A 50 14.99 -3.55 10.40
CA ARG A 50 15.95 -3.48 11.52
C ARG A 50 16.84 -4.72 11.55
N LYS A 51 17.85 -4.72 12.43
CA LYS A 51 18.78 -5.86 12.59
C LYS A 51 18.09 -7.21 12.84
N VAL A 52 16.95 -7.19 13.51
CA VAL A 52 16.15 -8.38 13.85
C VAL A 52 15.19 -8.81 12.73
N THR A 53 14.98 -7.95 11.73
CA THR A 53 14.02 -8.19 10.65
C THR A 53 14.50 -9.32 9.75
N ARG A 54 13.63 -10.29 9.55
CA ARG A 54 13.85 -11.45 8.66
C ARG A 54 13.08 -11.30 7.37
N VAL A 55 11.86 -10.77 7.45
CA VAL A 55 10.97 -10.55 6.32
C VAL A 55 10.06 -9.36 6.61
N MET A 56 9.83 -8.49 5.64
CA MET A 56 8.75 -7.51 5.72
C MET A 56 7.58 -7.99 4.89
N ARG A 57 6.36 -7.80 5.37
CA ARG A 57 5.13 -8.24 4.71
C ARG A 57 4.25 -7.05 4.33
N VAL A 58 3.45 -7.24 3.28
CA VAL A 58 2.44 -6.29 2.81
C VAL A 58 1.35 -7.09 2.09
N ASN A 59 0.09 -6.72 2.27
CA ASN A 59 -0.98 -7.18 1.40
C ASN A 59 -1.32 -6.08 0.39
N THR A 60 -1.69 -6.50 -0.81
CA THR A 60 -2.21 -5.61 -1.83
C THR A 60 -3.31 -6.35 -2.58
N CYS A 61 -4.35 -5.63 -3.01
CA CYS A 61 -5.51 -6.18 -3.66
C CYS A 61 -5.85 -5.44 -4.96
N THR A 62 -6.84 -5.93 -5.69
CA THR A 62 -7.31 -5.32 -6.94
C THR A 62 -7.94 -3.93 -6.76
N ALA A 63 -8.33 -3.56 -5.53
CA ALA A 63 -8.84 -2.23 -5.20
C ALA A 63 -7.73 -1.18 -4.97
N ASP A 64 -6.48 -1.62 -4.81
CA ASP A 64 -5.37 -0.70 -4.69
C ASP A 64 -5.04 -0.02 -6.03
N HIS A 65 -4.18 1.00 -5.96
CA HIS A 65 -3.68 1.66 -7.16
C HIS A 65 -3.06 0.63 -8.13
N PRO A 66 -3.31 0.68 -9.45
CA PRO A 66 -2.83 -0.34 -10.41
C PRO A 66 -1.30 -0.52 -10.45
N ASN A 67 -0.57 0.48 -9.95
CA ASN A 67 0.89 0.44 -9.81
C ASN A 67 1.38 -0.17 -8.49
N ALA A 68 0.52 -0.56 -7.56
CA ALA A 68 0.90 -1.09 -6.24
C ALA A 68 1.69 -2.39 -6.37
N LEU A 69 1.07 -3.46 -6.91
CA LEU A 69 1.72 -4.76 -7.10
C LEU A 69 3.03 -4.68 -7.92
N PRO A 70 3.09 -3.99 -9.08
CA PRO A 70 4.35 -3.79 -9.79
C PRO A 70 5.42 -3.06 -8.97
N THR A 71 5.02 -2.09 -8.14
CA THR A 71 5.95 -1.32 -7.30
C THR A 71 6.51 -2.18 -6.17
N TYR A 72 5.70 -3.00 -5.52
CA TYR A 72 6.18 -3.95 -4.52
C TYR A 72 7.14 -4.98 -5.13
N LYS A 73 6.78 -5.56 -6.28
CA LYS A 73 7.66 -6.50 -7.00
C LYS A 73 9.00 -5.87 -7.38
N ALA A 74 8.99 -4.64 -7.87
CA ALA A 74 10.21 -3.90 -8.22
C ALA A 74 11.09 -3.58 -6.99
N ALA A 75 10.50 -3.51 -5.78
CA ALA A 75 11.23 -3.34 -4.53
C ALA A 75 11.74 -4.67 -3.93
N GLY A 76 11.52 -5.81 -4.59
CA GLY A 76 11.99 -7.12 -4.16
C GLY A 76 10.97 -7.95 -3.37
N PHE A 77 9.72 -7.47 -3.23
CA PHE A 77 8.66 -8.31 -2.65
C PHE A 77 8.25 -9.40 -3.63
N VAL A 78 7.92 -10.56 -3.08
CA VAL A 78 7.43 -11.72 -3.83
C VAL A 78 6.06 -12.15 -3.30
N PRO A 79 5.12 -12.54 -4.16
CA PRO A 79 3.83 -13.07 -3.70
C PRO A 79 4.08 -14.42 -3.00
N ILE A 80 3.59 -14.54 -1.77
CA ILE A 80 3.64 -15.79 -0.99
C ILE A 80 2.27 -16.43 -0.82
N MET A 81 1.21 -15.67 -1.06
CA MET A 81 -0.18 -16.05 -0.91
C MET A 81 -1.04 -15.14 -1.79
N VAL A 82 -2.11 -15.69 -2.34
CA VAL A 82 -3.12 -14.99 -3.13
C VAL A 82 -4.47 -15.53 -2.67
N GLU A 83 -5.37 -14.63 -2.32
CA GLU A 83 -6.72 -14.96 -1.84
C GLU A 83 -7.73 -14.14 -2.64
N GLU A 84 -8.92 -14.72 -2.81
CA GLU A 84 -10.07 -14.04 -3.37
C GLU A 84 -11.02 -13.69 -2.22
N GLU A 85 -11.38 -12.41 -2.12
CA GLU A 85 -12.25 -11.92 -1.06
C GLU A 85 -13.44 -11.19 -1.67
N HIS A 86 -14.64 -11.46 -1.15
CA HIS A 86 -15.87 -10.79 -1.55
C HIS A 86 -16.31 -9.86 -0.41
N TRP A 87 -16.42 -8.57 -0.72
CA TRP A 87 -16.74 -7.53 0.25
C TRP A 87 -18.12 -6.96 -0.04
N ALA A 88 -18.99 -6.91 0.97
CA ALA A 88 -20.22 -6.14 0.89
C ALA A 88 -19.88 -4.66 1.04
N VAL A 89 -19.76 -3.95 -0.09
CA VAL A 89 -19.44 -2.52 -0.09
C VAL A 89 -20.76 -1.73 0.02
N PRO A 90 -20.94 -0.88 1.05
CA PRO A 90 -22.14 -0.06 1.16
C PRO A 90 -22.24 0.92 0.00
N ASP A 91 -23.37 0.93 -0.69
CA ASP A 91 -23.68 1.83 -1.81
C ASP A 91 -24.44 3.10 -1.37
N ASP A 92 -24.80 3.18 -0.09
CA ASP A 92 -25.57 4.27 0.53
C ASP A 92 -24.70 5.38 1.15
N LEU A 93 -23.39 5.16 1.26
CA LEU A 93 -22.45 6.13 1.85
C LEU A 93 -22.12 7.33 0.95
N GLY A 94 -22.69 7.40 -0.25
CA GLY A 94 -22.38 8.45 -1.24
C GLY A 94 -20.93 8.40 -1.74
N LEU A 95 -20.23 7.28 -1.55
CA LEU A 95 -18.87 7.06 -2.03
C LEU A 95 -18.90 6.71 -3.52
N THR A 96 -18.05 7.38 -4.31
CA THR A 96 -17.87 7.02 -5.71
C THR A 96 -16.90 5.85 -5.82
N LEU A 97 -17.41 4.67 -6.21
CA LEU A 97 -16.57 3.51 -6.43
C LEU A 97 -15.67 3.71 -7.66
N PRO A 98 -14.40 3.31 -7.60
CA PRO A 98 -13.52 3.28 -8.77
C PRO A 98 -14.13 2.43 -9.89
N ALA A 99 -14.17 2.94 -11.11
CA ALA A 99 -14.81 2.26 -12.25
C ALA A 99 -14.26 0.84 -12.53
N HIS A 100 -13.00 0.57 -12.17
CA HIS A 100 -12.39 -0.75 -12.34
C HIS A 100 -12.87 -1.79 -11.31
N LEU A 101 -13.54 -1.37 -10.24
CA LEU A 101 -14.15 -2.23 -9.21
C LEU A 101 -15.64 -2.46 -9.43
N LEU A 102 -16.25 -1.80 -10.43
CA LEU A 102 -17.66 -1.97 -10.79
C LEU A 102 -17.91 -3.20 -11.69
N ARG A 103 -16.90 -4.04 -11.94
CA ARG A 103 -17.08 -5.25 -12.77
C ARG A 103 -17.48 -6.42 -11.89
N PRO A 104 -18.49 -7.21 -12.31
CA PRO A 104 -18.91 -8.41 -11.59
C PRO A 104 -17.83 -9.49 -11.61
#